data_AF-A0A1X2G6X3-F1
#
_entry.id   AF-A0A1X2G6X3-F1
#
_cell.length_a   1.000
_cell.length_b   1.000
_cell.length_c   1.000
_cell.angle_alpha   90.00
_cell.angle_beta   90.00
_cell.angle_gamma   90.00
#
_symmetry.space_group_name_H-M   'P 1'
#
loop_
_entity.id
_entity.type
_entity.pdbx_description
1 polymer ?
#
loop_
_entity_poly.entity_id
_entity_poly.type
_entity_poly.pdbx_seq_one_letter_code
_entity_poly.pdbx_strand_id
1 'polypeptide(L)'
;MDDLGHEAPPPSYQLEQQRHDQTRPDMILNDASVNAFELGEEYSANSLVAIDQLPLNERQRLERQGPANNRMILPHFQDDASLAHIPFSLSDHDTTVEFLPEQKRRRFKLFKTHQVQDTDVTAQATDPWIALDPDSGATVHYFEIDIVSVGRPDVVLAIGLATKPYPWFRLPGWNKHSVAYHSDDGNKFLNDPTVGYVFGPSYGVGDVVGCLYHVEQGSVYFTLNGSMIQEPAFVGLDLHVYYPSIGADGPAKVRVNFGAQPFKYACPSWVGHVYPAPPQ
;
A
#
# COMPACT_ATOMS: atom_id res chain seq x y z
N MET A 1 10.12 30.16 29.77
CA MET A 1 10.14 28.68 29.77
C MET A 1 8.79 28.32 29.21
N ASP A 2 8.74 28.26 27.88
CA ASP A 2 7.51 28.10 27.14
C ASP A 2 7.16 26.62 27.09
N ASP A 3 5.95 26.33 27.52
CA ASP A 3 5.32 25.03 27.61
C ASP A 3 4.89 24.63 26.18
N LEU A 4 5.57 23.64 25.61
CA LEU A 4 5.21 23.07 24.30
C LEU A 4 3.91 22.29 24.48
N GLY A 5 2.80 22.93 24.12
CA GLY A 5 1.48 22.33 24.10
C GLY A 5 1.48 21.06 23.24
N HIS A 6 1.36 19.91 23.88
CA HIS A 6 1.04 18.66 23.22
C HIS A 6 -0.38 18.75 22.68
N GLU A 7 -0.50 19.01 21.38
CA GLU A 7 -1.77 18.95 20.66
C GLU A 7 -2.30 17.52 20.74
N ALA A 8 -3.53 17.35 21.23
CA ALA A 8 -4.14 16.04 21.40
C ALA A 8 -4.27 15.36 20.02
N PRO A 9 -3.97 14.06 19.90
CA PRO A 9 -4.00 13.40 18.59
C PRO A 9 -5.43 13.41 18.02
N PRO A 10 -5.59 13.39 16.68
CA PRO A 10 -6.90 13.53 16.05
C PRO A 10 -7.89 12.43 16.50
N PRO A 11 -9.21 12.68 16.41
CA PRO A 11 -10.23 11.81 17.00
C PRO A 11 -10.20 10.34 16.54
N SER A 12 -9.72 10.06 15.32
CA SER A 12 -9.49 8.68 14.83
C SER A 12 -8.47 7.94 15.70
N TYR A 13 -7.33 8.57 15.97
CA TYR A 13 -6.24 8.03 16.78
C TYR A 13 -6.66 7.82 18.26
N GLN A 14 -7.48 8.71 18.81
CA GLN A 14 -7.97 8.58 20.20
C GLN A 14 -8.99 7.43 20.36
N LEU A 15 -9.83 7.19 19.35
CA LEU A 15 -10.76 6.08 19.31
C LEU A 15 -10.06 4.72 19.11
N GLU A 16 -8.86 4.73 18.50
CA GLU A 16 -7.99 3.56 18.28
C GLU A 16 -7.17 3.22 19.53
N GLN A 17 -6.49 4.19 20.16
CA GLN A 17 -5.70 3.96 21.38
C GLN A 17 -6.52 3.47 22.56
N GLN A 18 -7.77 3.94 22.72
CA GLN A 18 -8.67 3.49 23.79
C GLN A 18 -9.21 2.06 23.58
N ARG A 19 -9.09 1.49 22.37
CA ARG A 19 -9.66 0.17 22.03
C ARG A 19 -8.63 -0.91 21.70
N HIS A 20 -7.39 -0.53 21.47
CA HIS A 20 -6.28 -1.49 21.37
C HIS A 20 -6.14 -2.34 22.65
N ASP A 21 -6.58 -1.82 23.80
CA ASP A 21 -6.62 -2.49 25.10
C ASP A 21 -7.70 -3.61 25.20
N GLN A 22 -8.50 -3.84 24.14
CA GLN A 22 -9.61 -4.80 24.11
C GLN A 22 -9.46 -5.91 23.05
N THR A 23 -8.30 -6.03 22.37
CA THR A 23 -8.07 -7.05 21.33
C THR A 23 -8.33 -8.46 21.86
N ARG A 24 -9.26 -9.19 21.22
CA ARG A 24 -9.43 -10.63 21.43
C ARG A 24 -8.74 -11.40 20.30
N PRO A 25 -7.88 -12.40 20.60
CA PRO A 25 -7.15 -13.17 19.58
C PRO A 25 -8.01 -14.02 18.63
N ASP A 26 -9.33 -14.10 18.83
CA ASP A 26 -10.26 -14.98 18.13
C ASP A 26 -10.87 -14.37 16.85
N MET A 27 -10.62 -13.10 16.55
CA MET A 27 -11.17 -12.39 15.37
C MET A 27 -10.13 -12.10 14.28
N ILE A 28 -9.13 -12.95 14.13
CA ILE A 28 -8.26 -12.88 12.96
C ILE A 28 -9.09 -13.31 11.75
N LEU A 29 -9.21 -12.44 10.75
CA LEU A 29 -9.91 -12.73 9.48
C LEU A 29 -9.34 -14.01 8.87
N ASN A 30 -10.18 -14.80 8.19
CA ASN A 30 -9.83 -16.16 7.74
C ASN A 30 -8.60 -16.23 6.81
N ASP A 31 -8.27 -15.11 6.18
CA ASP A 31 -7.11 -14.88 5.31
C ASP A 31 -5.84 -14.51 6.10
N ALA A 32 -5.95 -13.83 7.24
CA ALA A 32 -4.84 -13.24 7.96
C ALA A 32 -4.22 -14.12 9.07
N SER A 33 -3.87 -15.39 8.83
CA SER A 33 -3.46 -16.34 9.90
C SER A 33 -2.54 -15.76 11.01
N VAL A 34 -2.78 -16.13 12.29
CA VAL A 34 -2.03 -15.66 13.48
C VAL A 34 -0.51 -15.69 13.25
N ASN A 35 -0.01 -16.80 12.69
CA ASN A 35 1.41 -16.99 12.43
C ASN A 35 1.95 -16.00 11.39
N ALA A 36 1.19 -15.71 10.33
CA ALA A 36 1.61 -14.75 9.30
C ALA A 36 1.63 -13.32 9.85
N PHE A 37 0.68 -12.99 10.73
CA PHE A 37 0.68 -11.69 11.41
C PHE A 37 1.89 -11.53 12.33
N GLU A 38 2.16 -12.49 13.23
CA GLU A 38 3.31 -12.44 14.14
C GLU A 38 4.65 -12.34 13.37
N LEU A 39 4.81 -13.13 12.30
CA LEU A 39 5.97 -13.03 11.40
C LEU A 39 6.06 -11.67 10.71
N GLY A 40 4.92 -11.09 10.33
CA GLY A 40 4.85 -9.74 9.75
C GLY A 40 5.25 -8.65 10.74
N GLU A 41 4.82 -8.76 11.99
CA GLU A 41 5.20 -7.82 13.05
C GLU A 41 6.69 -7.90 13.38
N GLU A 42 7.26 -9.11 13.43
CA GLU A 42 8.71 -9.31 13.58
C GLU A 42 9.49 -8.70 12.41
N TYR A 43 9.00 -8.88 11.18
CA TYR A 43 9.59 -8.32 9.97
C TYR A 43 9.65 -6.78 10.01
N SER A 44 8.55 -6.14 10.44
CA SER A 44 8.46 -4.68 10.58
C SER A 44 9.30 -4.14 11.75
N ALA A 45 9.29 -4.82 12.90
CA ALA A 45 9.99 -4.38 14.12
C ALA A 45 11.51 -4.33 13.96
N ASN A 46 12.07 -5.23 13.15
CA ASN A 46 13.51 -5.31 12.93
C ASN A 46 14.09 -4.15 12.07
N SER A 47 13.25 -3.21 11.61
CA SER A 47 13.61 -2.25 10.57
C SER A 47 13.17 -0.79 10.81
N LEU A 48 12.82 -0.45 12.05
CA LEU A 48 12.22 0.85 12.41
C LEU A 48 13.07 2.10 12.09
N VAL A 49 14.38 1.98 11.93
CA VAL A 49 15.26 3.13 11.65
C VAL A 49 15.11 3.65 10.19
N ALA A 50 14.51 2.85 9.29
CA ALA A 50 14.44 3.17 7.86
C ALA A 50 13.10 3.77 7.40
N ILE A 51 12.03 3.68 8.20
CA ILE A 51 10.68 4.06 7.74
C ILE A 51 10.48 5.58 7.63
N ASP A 52 11.26 6.38 8.35
CA ASP A 52 11.17 7.85 8.36
C ASP A 52 12.23 8.54 7.48
N GLN A 53 13.30 7.82 7.13
CA GLN A 53 14.48 8.42 6.52
C GLN A 53 14.68 7.88 5.12
N LEU A 54 14.39 8.73 4.13
CA LEU A 54 14.82 8.48 2.76
C LEU A 54 16.31 8.88 2.63
N PRO A 55 17.18 8.01 2.09
CA PRO A 55 18.57 8.36 1.82
C PRO A 55 18.69 9.67 1.02
N LEU A 56 19.62 10.56 1.43
CA LEU A 56 19.75 11.90 0.87
C LEU A 56 19.92 11.92 -0.66
N ASN A 57 20.66 10.96 -1.21
CA ASN A 57 20.86 10.80 -2.65
C ASN A 57 19.54 10.49 -3.39
N GLU A 58 18.70 9.66 -2.80
CA GLU A 58 17.40 9.30 -3.35
C GLU A 58 16.42 10.46 -3.21
N ARG A 59 16.40 11.14 -2.06
CA ARG A 59 15.62 12.37 -1.87
C ARG A 59 15.98 13.43 -2.91
N GLN A 60 17.27 13.73 -3.08
CA GLN A 60 17.74 14.68 -4.09
C GLN A 60 17.42 14.24 -5.53
N ARG A 61 17.38 12.94 -5.81
CA ARG A 61 16.93 12.44 -7.11
C ARG A 61 15.46 12.76 -7.31
N LEU A 62 14.60 12.46 -6.33
CA LEU A 62 13.17 12.74 -6.40
C LEU A 62 12.88 14.23 -6.50
N GLU A 63 13.58 15.08 -5.74
CA GLU A 63 13.46 16.54 -5.83
C GLU A 63 13.82 17.07 -7.22
N ARG A 64 14.80 16.45 -7.91
CA ARG A 64 15.22 16.88 -9.26
C ARG A 64 14.39 16.30 -10.39
N GLN A 65 13.93 15.05 -10.27
CA GLN A 65 13.39 14.27 -11.39
C GLN A 65 11.93 13.83 -11.18
N GLY A 66 11.41 13.97 -9.97
CA GLY A 66 10.12 13.41 -9.58
C GLY A 66 10.07 11.87 -9.64
N PRO A 67 8.90 11.27 -9.36
CA PRO A 67 8.69 9.82 -9.38
C PRO A 67 8.44 9.27 -10.80
N ALA A 68 8.91 9.96 -11.86
CA ALA A 68 8.51 9.73 -13.26
C ALA A 68 8.81 8.33 -13.82
N ASN A 69 9.58 7.51 -13.10
CA ASN A 69 9.90 6.12 -13.45
C ASN A 69 9.25 5.09 -12.50
N ASN A 70 8.17 5.47 -11.79
CA ASN A 70 7.56 4.58 -10.82
C ASN A 70 7.05 3.28 -11.45
N ARG A 71 7.58 2.16 -10.97
CA ARG A 71 7.15 0.81 -11.30
C ARG A 71 6.85 0.07 -10.00
N MET A 72 6.02 -0.96 -10.07
CA MET A 72 5.82 -1.86 -8.93
C MET A 72 6.98 -2.85 -8.86
N ILE A 73 7.46 -3.15 -7.65
CA ILE A 73 8.50 -4.13 -7.34
C ILE A 73 8.08 -4.95 -6.12
N LEU A 74 8.69 -6.13 -5.95
CA LEU A 74 8.69 -6.80 -4.66
C LEU A 74 9.98 -6.50 -3.91
N PRO A 75 9.92 -5.92 -2.70
CA PRO A 75 11.10 -5.46 -1.96
C PRO A 75 12.19 -6.51 -1.75
N HIS A 76 11.82 -7.79 -1.61
CA HIS A 76 12.76 -8.86 -1.28
C HIS A 76 13.58 -9.41 -2.47
N PHE A 77 13.34 -8.92 -3.69
CA PHE A 77 14.03 -9.38 -4.91
C PHE A 77 15.31 -8.62 -5.24
N GLN A 78 15.67 -7.58 -4.47
CA GLN A 78 16.88 -6.80 -4.75
C GLN A 78 18.17 -7.53 -4.34
N ASP A 79 18.13 -8.46 -3.37
CA ASP A 79 19.34 -9.03 -2.75
C ASP A 79 19.52 -10.56 -2.87
N ASP A 80 18.54 -11.32 -3.39
CA ASP A 80 18.67 -12.79 -3.50
C ASP A 80 18.21 -13.35 -4.86
N ALA A 81 19.17 -13.62 -5.74
CA ALA A 81 18.95 -14.25 -7.04
C ALA A 81 18.40 -15.69 -6.97
N SER A 82 18.44 -16.35 -5.81
CA SER A 82 17.89 -17.69 -5.60
C SER A 82 16.38 -17.70 -5.31
N LEU A 83 15.80 -16.52 -5.02
CA LEU A 83 14.36 -16.32 -4.84
C LEU A 83 13.62 -15.90 -6.12
N ALA A 84 14.22 -16.09 -7.30
CA ALA A 84 13.63 -15.89 -8.64
C ALA A 84 12.40 -16.77 -8.96
N HIS A 85 11.69 -17.29 -7.96
CA HIS A 85 10.42 -17.98 -8.07
C HIS A 85 9.28 -16.97 -7.87
N ILE A 86 9.15 -16.16 -8.90
CA ILE A 86 8.35 -14.95 -9.02
C ILE A 86 6.88 -15.18 -8.61
N PRO A 87 6.38 -14.58 -7.51
CA PRO A 87 4.96 -14.56 -7.17
C PRO A 87 4.22 -13.42 -7.86
N PHE A 88 4.88 -12.66 -8.77
CA PHE A 88 4.22 -11.69 -9.65
C PHE A 88 5.05 -11.32 -10.91
N SER A 89 4.48 -11.30 -12.11
CA SER A 89 5.18 -10.84 -13.31
C SER A 89 4.94 -9.35 -13.56
N LEU A 90 5.97 -8.66 -14.05
CA LEU A 90 5.86 -7.32 -14.63
C LEU A 90 6.06 -7.45 -16.14
N SER A 91 5.15 -6.93 -16.93
CA SER A 91 5.42 -6.74 -18.35
C SER A 91 6.39 -5.55 -18.55
N ASP A 92 7.38 -5.70 -19.42
CA ASP A 92 8.40 -4.68 -19.67
C ASP A 92 7.87 -3.40 -20.34
N HIS A 93 6.64 -3.44 -20.86
CA HIS A 93 6.05 -2.35 -21.64
C HIS A 93 4.69 -1.88 -21.12
N ASP A 94 3.93 -2.74 -20.44
CA ASP A 94 2.68 -2.35 -19.82
C ASP A 94 2.93 -2.21 -18.32
N THR A 95 2.33 -1.20 -17.70
CA THR A 95 2.30 -0.98 -16.26
C THR A 95 1.51 -2.06 -15.50
N THR A 96 1.54 -3.29 -16.01
CA THR A 96 0.76 -4.43 -15.56
C THR A 96 1.54 -5.21 -14.53
N VAL A 97 0.85 -5.52 -13.44
CA VAL A 97 1.28 -6.39 -12.36
C VAL A 97 0.42 -7.64 -12.41
N GLU A 98 1.03 -8.79 -12.59
CA GLU A 98 0.35 -10.07 -12.60
C GLU A 98 0.76 -10.87 -11.37
N PHE A 99 -0.07 -10.90 -10.33
CA PHE A 99 0.12 -11.71 -9.15
C PHE A 99 -0.08 -13.20 -9.47
N LEU A 100 0.89 -14.03 -9.10
CA LEU A 100 0.97 -15.48 -9.36
C LEU A 100 1.40 -16.27 -8.11
N PRO A 101 0.79 -16.05 -6.91
CA PRO A 101 1.27 -16.64 -5.66
C PRO A 101 1.23 -18.18 -5.63
N GLU A 102 0.38 -18.79 -6.45
CA GLU A 102 0.18 -20.25 -6.49
C GLU A 102 1.20 -21.01 -7.33
N GLN A 103 1.95 -20.35 -8.24
CA GLN A 103 2.59 -21.08 -9.33
C GLN A 103 3.78 -21.98 -8.93
N LYS A 104 4.41 -21.88 -7.74
CA LYS A 104 5.55 -22.77 -7.39
C LYS A 104 6.08 -22.82 -5.94
N ARG A 105 5.25 -22.87 -4.89
CA ARG A 105 5.77 -23.37 -3.57
C ARG A 105 6.02 -24.89 -3.66
N ARG A 106 7.28 -25.30 -3.91
CA ARG A 106 7.69 -26.71 -3.93
C ARG A 106 7.23 -27.39 -2.63
N ARG A 107 6.42 -28.45 -2.75
CA ARG A 107 5.96 -29.29 -1.63
C ARG A 107 7.15 -29.90 -0.90
N PHE A 108 7.59 -29.29 0.21
CA PHE A 108 8.36 -30.00 1.22
C PHE A 108 7.38 -30.74 2.12
N LYS A 109 7.04 -31.99 1.74
CA LYS A 109 6.31 -32.90 2.63
C LYS A 109 7.27 -33.32 3.75
N LEU A 110 7.14 -32.71 4.92
CA LEU A 110 7.68 -33.33 6.13
C LEU A 110 6.68 -33.47 7.28
N PHE A 111 5.63 -32.64 7.38
CA PHE A 111 4.64 -32.80 8.46
C PHE A 111 3.20 -32.49 8.02
N LYS A 112 2.26 -33.38 8.39
CA LYS A 112 0.81 -33.19 8.26
C LYS A 112 0.32 -32.28 9.38
N THR A 113 0.38 -30.98 9.18
CA THR A 113 -0.50 -30.01 9.83
C THR A 113 -1.23 -29.28 8.72
N HIS A 114 -2.49 -28.87 8.93
CA HIS A 114 -3.25 -28.09 7.95
C HIS A 114 -2.50 -26.79 7.67
N GLN A 115 -1.66 -26.77 6.64
CA GLN A 115 -1.03 -25.56 6.14
C GLN A 115 -2.07 -24.88 5.26
N VAL A 116 -2.80 -23.91 5.82
CA VAL A 116 -3.44 -22.88 5.01
C VAL A 116 -2.31 -22.24 4.22
N GLN A 117 -2.34 -22.42 2.90
CA GLN A 117 -1.32 -21.90 2.03
C GLN A 117 -1.63 -20.42 1.86
N ASP A 118 -1.05 -19.60 2.72
CA ASP A 118 -1.12 -18.15 2.63
C ASP A 118 -0.54 -17.72 1.26
N THR A 119 -1.42 -17.15 0.44
CA THR A 119 -1.19 -16.71 -0.94
C THR A 119 -1.06 -15.19 -1.04
N ASP A 120 -1.03 -14.50 0.10
CA ASP A 120 -0.88 -13.06 0.16
C ASP A 120 0.43 -12.63 -0.47
N VAL A 121 0.35 -11.56 -1.26
CA VAL A 121 1.50 -10.91 -1.83
C VAL A 121 1.25 -9.42 -1.98
N THR A 122 2.20 -8.59 -1.52
CA THR A 122 2.18 -7.13 -1.68
C THR A 122 3.33 -6.67 -2.56
N ALA A 123 2.99 -6.06 -3.70
CA ALA A 123 3.91 -5.28 -4.51
C ALA A 123 3.91 -3.81 -4.02
N GLN A 124 5.07 -3.17 -4.02
CA GLN A 124 5.24 -1.76 -3.66
C GLN A 124 5.90 -0.99 -4.80
N ALA A 125 5.65 0.32 -4.93
CA ALA A 125 6.35 1.15 -5.90
C ALA A 125 7.86 1.20 -5.64
N THR A 126 8.62 1.51 -6.69
CA THR A 126 10.05 1.79 -6.63
C THR A 126 10.34 3.01 -5.76
N ASP A 127 9.63 4.12 -6.00
CA ASP A 127 9.86 5.38 -5.31
C ASP A 127 8.75 5.66 -4.28
N PRO A 128 9.09 6.31 -3.15
CA PRO A 128 8.10 6.73 -2.17
C PRO A 128 7.38 7.99 -2.60
N TRP A 129 6.32 8.29 -1.88
CA TRP A 129 5.59 9.55 -1.95
C TRP A 129 5.96 10.44 -0.76
N ILE A 130 6.83 11.41 -1.05
CA ILE A 130 7.31 12.40 -0.09
C ILE A 130 6.81 13.79 -0.46
N ALA A 131 6.80 14.71 0.49
CA ALA A 131 6.64 16.13 0.21
C ALA A 131 7.93 16.61 -0.47
N LEU A 132 7.85 16.92 -1.77
CA LEU A 132 9.01 17.32 -2.57
C LEU A 132 9.37 18.79 -2.38
N ASP A 133 8.35 19.64 -2.16
CA ASP A 133 8.53 21.06 -1.91
C ASP A 133 7.53 21.50 -0.82
N PRO A 134 8.00 21.65 0.44
CA PRO A 134 7.17 22.10 1.56
C PRO A 134 6.58 23.52 1.36
N ASP A 135 7.17 24.31 0.46
CA ASP A 135 6.76 25.68 0.21
C ASP A 135 5.81 25.80 -1.01
N SER A 136 5.70 24.74 -1.84
CA SER A 136 4.76 24.68 -2.98
C SER A 136 3.29 24.51 -2.58
N GLY A 137 3.05 24.22 -1.30
CA GLY A 137 1.77 23.81 -0.74
C GLY A 137 1.55 22.29 -0.80
N ALA A 138 0.31 21.90 -0.50
CA ALA A 138 -0.21 20.54 -0.49
C ALA A 138 0.36 19.61 -1.60
N THR A 139 1.37 18.80 -1.27
CA THR A 139 1.85 17.74 -2.17
C THR A 139 0.83 16.60 -2.20
N VAL A 140 0.11 16.49 -3.32
CA VAL A 140 -0.85 15.40 -3.58
C VAL A 140 -0.26 14.39 -4.56
N HIS A 141 -0.04 13.18 -4.08
CA HIS A 141 0.29 12.04 -4.93
C HIS A 141 -0.95 11.19 -5.20
N TYR A 142 -1.01 10.60 -6.38
CA TYR A 142 -2.13 9.77 -6.81
C TYR A 142 -1.66 8.66 -7.75
N PHE A 143 -2.25 7.48 -7.59
CA PHE A 143 -2.15 6.35 -8.53
C PHE A 143 -3.48 5.61 -8.57
N GLU A 144 -3.77 4.97 -9.69
CA GLU A 144 -4.93 4.10 -9.84
C GLU A 144 -4.57 2.77 -10.46
N ILE A 145 -5.42 1.77 -10.24
CA ILE A 145 -5.30 0.43 -10.80
C ILE A 145 -6.58 0.10 -11.57
N ASP A 146 -6.43 -0.46 -12.76
CA ASP A 146 -7.49 -1.12 -13.51
C ASP A 146 -7.39 -2.62 -13.27
N ILE A 147 -8.47 -3.23 -12.77
CA ILE A 147 -8.50 -4.65 -12.43
C ILE A 147 -8.86 -5.45 -13.69
N VAL A 148 -7.85 -6.05 -14.31
CA VAL A 148 -7.97 -6.73 -15.61
C VAL A 148 -8.60 -8.12 -15.45
N SER A 149 -8.14 -8.90 -14.47
CA SER A 149 -8.66 -10.25 -14.22
C SER A 149 -8.27 -10.77 -12.84
N VAL A 150 -9.08 -11.67 -12.28
CA VAL A 150 -8.74 -12.47 -11.09
C VAL A 150 -8.87 -13.96 -11.41
N GLY A 151 -8.06 -14.80 -10.77
CA GLY A 151 -8.02 -16.24 -10.99
C GLY A 151 -9.18 -17.00 -10.34
N ARG A 152 -9.75 -16.44 -9.27
CA ARG A 152 -10.95 -16.95 -8.57
C ARG A 152 -11.86 -15.78 -8.16
N PRO A 153 -13.19 -15.96 -8.05
CA PRO A 153 -14.13 -14.88 -7.71
C PRO A 153 -13.92 -14.25 -6.34
N ASP A 154 -13.26 -14.97 -5.43
CA ASP A 154 -12.99 -14.63 -4.03
C ASP A 154 -11.55 -14.16 -3.82
N VAL A 155 -10.82 -13.78 -4.89
CA VAL A 155 -9.53 -13.08 -4.72
C VAL A 155 -9.81 -11.70 -4.14
N VAL A 156 -9.13 -11.41 -3.04
CA VAL A 156 -9.05 -10.10 -2.41
C VAL A 156 -7.90 -9.31 -3.01
N LEU A 157 -8.20 -8.09 -3.43
CA LEU A 157 -7.23 -7.07 -3.82
C LEU A 157 -7.24 -5.96 -2.77
N ALA A 158 -6.06 -5.40 -2.52
CA ALA A 158 -5.90 -4.28 -1.61
C ALA A 158 -5.08 -3.19 -2.31
N ILE A 159 -5.52 -1.93 -2.19
CA ILE A 159 -4.78 -0.75 -2.68
C ILE A 159 -4.53 0.21 -1.52
N GLY A 160 -3.33 0.74 -1.42
CA GLY A 160 -3.01 1.73 -0.40
C GLY A 160 -1.55 2.09 -0.33
N LEU A 161 -1.06 2.29 0.90
CA LEU A 161 0.29 2.74 1.21
C LEU A 161 0.92 1.85 2.26
N ALA A 162 2.22 1.59 2.13
CA ALA A 162 3.00 0.95 3.18
C ALA A 162 4.43 1.47 3.18
N THR A 163 5.09 1.48 4.34
CA THR A 163 6.52 1.84 4.43
C THR A 163 7.41 0.70 3.92
N LYS A 164 8.73 0.89 3.93
CA LYS A 164 9.69 -0.18 3.72
C LYS A 164 10.58 -0.37 4.96
N PRO A 165 10.88 -1.62 5.34
CA PRO A 165 10.37 -2.84 4.75
C PRO A 165 8.94 -3.16 5.23
N TYR A 166 8.13 -3.75 4.35
CA TYR A 166 6.79 -4.25 4.66
C TYR A 166 6.74 -5.76 4.39
N PRO A 167 6.08 -6.58 5.23
CA PRO A 167 5.99 -8.02 5.00
C PRO A 167 5.28 -8.29 3.66
N TRP A 168 6.07 -8.65 2.65
CA TRP A 168 5.58 -8.83 1.28
C TRP A 168 4.57 -9.97 1.13
N PHE A 169 4.42 -10.82 2.15
CA PHE A 169 3.48 -11.94 2.24
C PHE A 169 2.21 -11.60 3.04
N ARG A 170 1.82 -10.32 3.05
CA ARG A 170 0.64 -9.79 3.77
C ARG A 170 -0.03 -8.75 2.90
N LEU A 171 -1.35 -8.57 3.00
CA LEU A 171 -2.05 -7.46 2.33
C LEU A 171 -1.78 -6.13 3.04
N PRO A 172 -1.62 -4.99 2.32
CA PRO A 172 -1.44 -3.68 2.93
C PRO A 172 -2.59 -3.34 3.88
N GLY A 173 -2.32 -2.59 4.95
CA GLY A 173 -3.28 -2.26 6.01
C GLY A 173 -3.28 -3.24 7.18
N TRP A 174 -2.77 -4.47 7.02
CA TRP A 174 -2.79 -5.50 8.06
C TRP A 174 -1.60 -5.51 9.02
N ASN A 175 -0.54 -4.77 8.70
CA ASN A 175 0.66 -4.69 9.52
C ASN A 175 1.05 -3.22 9.70
N LYS A 176 1.83 -2.94 10.74
CA LYS A 176 2.20 -1.56 11.10
C LYS A 176 2.78 -0.76 9.93
N HIS A 177 2.55 0.55 10.00
CA HIS A 177 2.96 1.55 9.03
C HIS A 177 2.38 1.27 7.63
N SER A 178 1.13 0.81 7.57
CA SER A 178 0.40 0.62 6.32
C SER A 178 -1.09 0.92 6.43
N VAL A 179 -1.66 1.37 5.33
CA VAL A 179 -3.09 1.62 5.13
C VAL A 179 -3.57 1.06 3.82
N ALA A 180 -4.81 0.58 3.77
CA ALA A 180 -5.39 0.09 2.53
C ALA A 180 -6.91 0.10 2.50
N TYR A 181 -7.45 -0.05 1.30
CA TYR A 181 -8.84 -0.32 0.98
C TYR A 181 -8.94 -1.67 0.28
N HIS A 182 -9.76 -2.58 0.83
CA HIS A 182 -9.86 -3.98 0.40
C HIS A 182 -11.10 -4.21 -0.46
N SER A 183 -10.98 -5.11 -1.44
CA SER A 183 -11.95 -5.25 -2.53
C SER A 183 -13.18 -6.07 -2.20
N ASP A 184 -13.06 -7.02 -1.28
CA ASP A 184 -14.07 -8.01 -0.95
C ASP A 184 -15.22 -7.43 -0.13
N ASP A 185 -14.89 -6.62 0.88
CA ASP A 185 -15.85 -6.05 1.83
C ASP A 185 -15.99 -4.52 1.71
N GLY A 186 -15.08 -3.88 0.98
CA GLY A 186 -15.04 -2.42 0.85
C GLY A 186 -14.56 -1.72 2.13
N ASN A 187 -13.91 -2.43 3.04
CA ASN A 187 -13.39 -1.88 4.28
C ASN A 187 -12.01 -1.25 4.07
N LYS A 188 -11.70 -0.32 4.96
CA LYS A 188 -10.37 0.28 5.10
C LYS A 188 -9.66 -0.32 6.31
N PHE A 189 -8.35 -0.50 6.20
CA PHE A 189 -7.49 -1.10 7.21
C PHE A 189 -6.31 -0.18 7.51
N LEU A 190 -5.96 -0.02 8.79
CA LEU A 190 -4.83 0.76 9.28
C LEU A 190 -4.12 -0.04 10.36
N ASN A 191 -2.93 -0.56 10.05
CA ASN A 191 -2.06 -1.27 10.99
C ASN A 191 -2.73 -2.45 11.75
N ASP A 192 -3.84 -2.99 11.24
CA ASP A 192 -4.67 -3.95 11.97
C ASP A 192 -5.16 -5.05 11.00
N PRO A 193 -4.83 -6.32 11.24
CA PRO A 193 -5.29 -7.44 10.42
C PRO A 193 -6.65 -8.00 10.84
N THR A 194 -7.21 -7.54 11.96
CA THR A 194 -8.37 -8.12 12.63
C THR A 194 -9.63 -7.28 12.44
N VAL A 195 -9.49 -5.96 12.34
CA VAL A 195 -10.64 -5.05 12.24
C VAL A 195 -10.53 -4.19 10.98
N GLY A 196 -11.33 -4.54 9.99
CA GLY A 196 -11.66 -3.65 8.88
C GLY A 196 -12.76 -2.66 9.27
N TYR A 197 -12.65 -1.42 8.80
CA TYR A 197 -13.66 -0.39 9.02
C TYR A 197 -14.47 -0.13 7.76
N VAL A 198 -15.80 -0.13 7.86
CA VAL A 198 -16.70 0.20 6.75
C VAL A 198 -16.31 1.54 6.15
N PHE A 199 -16.06 1.55 4.85
CA PHE A 199 -15.60 2.73 4.14
C PHE A 199 -16.31 2.92 2.81
N GLY A 200 -16.22 1.95 1.90
CA GLY A 200 -16.71 2.07 0.55
C GLY A 200 -17.46 0.82 0.08
N PRO A 201 -17.93 0.81 -1.17
CA PRO A 201 -18.44 -0.40 -1.80
C PRO A 201 -17.32 -1.44 -1.99
N SER A 202 -17.66 -2.70 -2.24
CA SER A 202 -16.69 -3.65 -2.81
C SER A 202 -16.35 -3.28 -4.27
N TYR A 203 -15.25 -3.80 -4.79
CA TYR A 203 -14.80 -3.55 -6.15
C TYR A 203 -14.16 -4.80 -6.77
N GLY A 204 -14.05 -4.86 -8.10
CA GLY A 204 -13.53 -6.04 -8.77
C GLY A 204 -13.17 -5.83 -10.24
N VAL A 205 -13.18 -6.92 -11.01
CA VAL A 205 -12.78 -6.91 -12.42
C VAL A 205 -13.57 -5.87 -13.22
N GLY A 206 -12.85 -5.02 -13.94
CA GLY A 206 -13.38 -3.91 -14.74
C GLY A 206 -13.51 -2.58 -13.99
N ASP A 207 -13.35 -2.58 -12.66
CA ASP A 207 -13.29 -1.35 -11.88
C ASP A 207 -11.91 -0.70 -11.95
N VAL A 208 -11.90 0.62 -11.84
CA VAL A 208 -10.68 1.40 -11.63
C VAL A 208 -10.69 1.99 -10.23
N VAL A 209 -9.70 1.64 -9.42
CA VAL A 209 -9.60 2.06 -8.02
C VAL A 209 -8.33 2.88 -7.84
N GLY A 210 -8.43 4.01 -7.15
CA GLY A 210 -7.30 4.90 -6.96
C GLY A 210 -7.05 5.24 -5.51
N CYS A 211 -5.82 5.59 -5.20
CA CYS A 211 -5.34 5.98 -3.90
C CYS A 211 -4.64 7.34 -4.01
N LEU A 212 -5.15 8.31 -3.26
CA LEU A 212 -4.64 9.67 -3.16
C LEU A 212 -3.98 9.84 -1.79
N TYR A 213 -2.76 10.36 -1.78
CA TYR A 213 -2.06 10.70 -0.55
C TYR A 213 -1.72 12.18 -0.53
N HIS A 214 -2.23 12.87 0.49
CA HIS A 214 -1.88 14.25 0.78
C HIS A 214 -0.81 14.26 1.87
N VAL A 215 0.46 14.36 1.47
CA VAL A 215 1.59 14.06 2.34
C VAL A 215 1.60 14.93 3.60
N GLU A 216 1.44 16.25 3.45
CA GLU A 216 1.52 17.21 4.55
C GLU A 216 0.38 17.08 5.56
N GLN A 217 -0.81 16.65 5.11
CA GLN A 217 -1.97 16.45 5.98
C GLN A 217 -1.99 15.05 6.61
N GLY A 218 -1.11 14.15 6.14
CA GLY A 218 -1.20 12.73 6.46
C GLY A 218 -2.58 12.15 6.12
N SER A 219 -3.25 12.66 5.07
CA SER A 219 -4.60 12.22 4.71
C SER A 219 -4.59 11.37 3.44
N VAL A 220 -5.39 10.30 3.45
CA VAL A 220 -5.50 9.34 2.36
C VAL A 220 -6.95 9.22 1.93
N TYR A 221 -7.16 9.21 0.62
CA TYR A 221 -8.47 9.08 0.01
C TYR A 221 -8.44 7.98 -1.03
N PHE A 222 -9.60 7.37 -1.27
CA PHE A 222 -9.77 6.39 -2.33
C PHE A 222 -10.85 6.82 -3.31
N THR A 223 -10.63 6.45 -4.57
CA THR A 223 -11.55 6.72 -5.66
C THR A 223 -11.98 5.40 -6.28
N LEU A 224 -13.25 5.30 -6.68
CA LEU A 224 -13.75 4.18 -7.46
C LEU A 224 -14.38 4.71 -8.74
N ASN A 225 -13.95 4.17 -9.88
CA ASN A 225 -14.45 4.49 -11.20
C ASN A 225 -14.46 5.99 -11.55
N GLY A 226 -13.42 6.71 -11.11
CA GLY A 226 -13.25 8.14 -11.36
C GLY A 226 -14.02 9.05 -10.42
N SER A 227 -14.66 8.50 -9.38
CA SER A 227 -15.34 9.26 -8.33
C SER A 227 -14.64 9.06 -6.99
N MET A 228 -14.48 10.14 -6.22
CA MET A 228 -14.08 10.03 -4.81
C MET A 228 -15.16 9.28 -4.04
N ILE A 229 -14.79 8.28 -3.24
CA ILE A 229 -15.77 7.45 -2.54
C ILE A 229 -16.49 8.27 -1.45
N GLN A 230 -15.72 8.90 -0.55
CA GLN A 230 -16.22 9.76 0.52
C GLN A 230 -15.11 10.63 1.11
N GLU A 231 -15.35 11.21 2.29
CA GLU A 231 -14.37 11.86 3.18
C GLU A 231 -13.08 11.03 3.34
N PRO A 232 -11.95 11.65 3.78
CA PRO A 232 -10.68 10.94 3.83
C PRO A 232 -10.79 9.61 4.58
N ALA A 233 -10.30 8.55 3.93
CA ALA A 233 -10.24 7.23 4.52
C ALA A 233 -9.38 7.24 5.78
N PHE A 234 -8.28 7.99 5.74
CA PHE A 234 -7.38 8.17 6.87
C PHE A 234 -6.99 9.63 7.01
N VAL A 235 -6.79 10.08 8.24
CA VAL A 235 -6.34 11.43 8.59
C VAL A 235 -5.28 11.34 9.68
N GLY A 236 -4.27 12.21 9.62
CA GLY A 236 -3.20 12.24 10.62
C GLY A 236 -2.32 11.00 10.61
N LEU A 237 -2.05 10.43 9.43
CA LEU A 237 -0.98 9.44 9.31
C LEU A 237 0.34 10.04 9.74
N ASP A 238 1.13 9.26 10.47
CA ASP A 238 2.50 9.60 10.80
C ASP A 238 3.30 9.89 9.53
N LEU A 239 4.23 10.84 9.59
CA LEU A 239 5.01 11.31 8.43
C LEU A 239 6.14 10.33 8.05
N HIS A 240 5.79 9.06 7.86
CA HIS A 240 6.67 8.04 7.33
C HIS A 240 6.88 8.19 5.81
N VAL A 241 7.92 7.56 5.31
CA VAL A 241 8.19 7.38 3.89
C VAL A 241 7.31 6.24 3.36
N TYR A 242 6.12 6.60 2.89
CA TYR A 242 5.17 5.64 2.31
C TYR A 242 5.42 5.38 0.83
N TYR A 243 5.18 4.14 0.42
CA TYR A 243 5.20 3.70 -0.96
C TYR A 243 3.78 3.26 -1.36
N PRO A 244 3.33 3.61 -2.57
CA PRO A 244 2.17 2.97 -3.19
C PRO A 244 2.29 1.45 -3.13
N SER A 245 1.23 0.80 -2.67
CA SER A 245 1.21 -0.64 -2.41
C SER A 245 -0.05 -1.26 -2.99
N ILE A 246 0.11 -2.43 -3.61
CA ILE A 246 -1.00 -3.27 -4.11
C ILE A 246 -0.80 -4.68 -3.56
N GLY A 247 -1.82 -5.20 -2.89
CA GLY A 247 -1.87 -6.57 -2.40
C GLY A 247 -2.84 -7.44 -3.20
N ALA A 248 -2.56 -8.74 -3.27
CA ALA A 248 -3.50 -9.76 -3.73
C ALA A 248 -3.34 -11.04 -2.90
N ASP A 249 -4.44 -11.71 -2.55
CA ASP A 249 -4.45 -13.00 -1.85
C ASP A 249 -4.53 -14.20 -2.82
N GLY A 250 -4.33 -13.97 -4.12
CA GLY A 250 -4.53 -14.97 -5.15
C GLY A 250 -4.09 -14.48 -6.53
N PRO A 251 -4.20 -15.33 -7.58
CA PRO A 251 -3.81 -14.92 -8.92
C PRO A 251 -4.66 -13.74 -9.41
N ALA A 252 -4.00 -12.66 -9.82
CA ALA A 252 -4.69 -11.45 -10.28
C ALA A 252 -3.83 -10.68 -11.28
N LYS A 253 -4.48 -9.91 -12.14
CA LYS A 253 -3.82 -9.03 -13.11
C LYS A 253 -4.41 -7.64 -12.98
N VAL A 254 -3.55 -6.67 -12.68
CA VAL A 254 -3.93 -5.25 -12.57
C VAL A 254 -3.03 -4.40 -13.45
N ARG A 255 -3.58 -3.36 -14.07
CA ARG A 255 -2.79 -2.33 -14.76
C ARG A 255 -2.70 -1.12 -13.87
N VAL A 256 -1.49 -0.72 -13.52
CA VAL A 256 -1.22 0.41 -12.63
C VAL A 256 -1.04 1.67 -13.47
N ASN A 257 -1.55 2.80 -13.01
CA ASN A 257 -1.33 4.08 -13.63
C ASN A 257 -0.76 5.03 -12.57
N PHE A 258 0.52 5.36 -12.74
CA PHE A 258 1.21 6.42 -11.98
C PHE A 258 1.18 7.76 -12.73
N GLY A 259 0.23 7.96 -13.64
CA GLY A 259 0.07 9.16 -14.45
C GLY A 259 0.70 9.11 -15.84
N ALA A 260 1.17 7.93 -16.27
CA ALA A 260 1.62 7.68 -17.64
C ALA A 260 0.46 7.74 -18.65
N GLN A 261 -0.78 7.56 -18.18
CA GLN A 261 -2.01 7.78 -18.93
C GLN A 261 -2.91 8.72 -18.13
N PRO A 262 -3.86 9.43 -18.78
CA PRO A 262 -4.86 10.22 -18.05
C PRO A 262 -5.57 9.37 -17.00
N PHE A 263 -5.68 9.89 -15.79
CA PHE A 263 -6.41 9.24 -14.72
C PHE A 263 -7.91 9.21 -15.00
N LYS A 264 -8.61 8.18 -14.52
CA LYS A 264 -10.07 8.15 -14.53
C LYS A 264 -10.65 9.16 -13.53
N TYR A 265 -10.03 9.31 -12.37
CA TYR A 265 -10.33 10.39 -11.45
C TYR A 265 -9.59 11.67 -11.86
N ALA A 266 -10.31 12.77 -12.03
CA ALA A 266 -9.69 14.06 -12.24
C ALA A 266 -9.05 14.52 -10.91
N CYS A 267 -7.73 14.40 -10.80
CA CYS A 267 -6.97 14.79 -9.61
C CYS A 267 -6.37 16.20 -9.77
N PRO A 268 -7.10 17.29 -9.43
CA PRO A 268 -6.51 18.63 -9.39
C PRO A 268 -5.42 18.64 -8.30
N SER A 269 -4.26 19.21 -8.60
CA SER A 269 -3.08 19.27 -7.70
C SER A 269 -2.20 18.01 -7.63
N TRP A 270 -2.39 17.04 -8.53
CA TRP A 270 -1.46 15.91 -8.62
C TRP A 270 -0.04 16.37 -9.01
N VAL A 271 0.97 16.02 -8.19
CA VAL A 271 2.35 16.51 -8.37
C VAL A 271 3.18 15.73 -9.38
N GLY A 272 2.69 14.59 -9.88
CA GLY A 272 3.48 13.73 -10.75
C GLY A 272 3.80 14.29 -12.14
N HIS A 273 3.31 15.50 -12.48
CA HIS A 273 3.77 16.28 -13.63
C HIS A 273 3.57 17.80 -13.44
N VAL A 274 4.41 18.47 -12.65
CA VAL A 274 4.63 19.93 -12.79
C VAL A 274 6.07 20.32 -12.47
N TYR A 275 7.00 20.25 -13.44
CA TYR A 275 8.20 21.11 -13.47
C TYR A 275 8.58 21.42 -14.92
N PRO A 276 9.12 22.64 -15.20
CA PRO A 276 8.92 23.34 -16.46
C PRO A 276 9.59 22.63 -17.64
N ALA A 277 9.00 22.82 -18.83
CA ALA A 277 9.63 22.43 -20.08
C ALA A 277 11.09 22.92 -20.12
N PRO A 278 12.04 22.12 -20.65
CA PRO A 278 13.42 22.56 -20.79
C PRO A 278 13.45 23.87 -21.60
N PRO A 279 14.34 24.81 -21.27
CA PRO A 279 14.42 26.08 -21.98
C PRO A 279 14.62 25.82 -23.48
N GLN A 280 13.82 26.53 -24.31
CA GLN A 280 13.89 26.49 -25.77
C GLN A 280 15.26 26.94 -26.29
#